data_AF-B0W5S1-F1
#
_entry.id   AF-B0W5S1-F1
#
_cell.length_a   1.000
_cell.length_b   1.000
_cell.length_c   1.000
_cell.angle_alpha   90.00
_cell.angle_beta   90.00
_cell.angle_gamma   90.00
#
_symmetry.space_group_name_H-M   'P 1'
#
loop_
_entity.id
_entity.type
_entity.pdbx_description
1 polymer ?
#
loop_
_entity_poly.entity_id
_entity_poly.type
_entity_poly.pdbx_seq_one_letter_code
_entity_poly.pdbx_strand_id
1 'polypeptide(L)'
;MEAFSKNENYFYKVSIYTNTCKKINQLHQDSKKQKNSELSPIAGDYNSNLFPSLDDSLNSLSLKYEKQLLSSCGRQWIWKEYPTLKKIDQLNLSARFAYVNMDIRLHNEGCLMATEHNFVAQVRIEDSALLDGVGEFEQARAILIDQLRVTKVIRDDLRDEQNELRGQFVEVVKSVIEVSATDCLELLKIKENLVKSDNLNYRGLCREIYFNRKVSTNLKIFAKQLLELEEKTQKRSKWFARFEIESEEQHEKRLEKELTNVLEENIEAYRRSAKNYLKISDEIYIWYCMLDHVLANVFSAAEVKRGGNFEHFRPVFQRYTNLMREVGYDQVDAVRRISHALARYVVQVDWFQKHVRGKLQANIVSN
;
A
#
# COMPACT_ATOMS: atom_id res chain seq x y z
N MET A 1 17.01 -45.41 -2.45
CA MET A 1 16.59 -45.42 -3.87
C MET A 1 15.11 -45.11 -4.10
N GLU A 2 14.26 -45.06 -3.06
CA GLU A 2 12.83 -44.67 -3.20
C GLU A 2 12.56 -43.17 -3.39
N ALA A 3 13.58 -42.30 -3.27
CA ALA A 3 13.42 -40.86 -3.48
C ALA A 3 13.39 -40.44 -4.97
N PHE A 4 13.81 -41.31 -5.90
CA PHE A 4 13.81 -41.00 -7.34
C PHE A 4 12.47 -41.30 -8.03
N SER A 5 11.65 -42.22 -7.48
CA SER A 5 10.33 -42.58 -8.02
C SER A 5 9.27 -41.46 -7.89
N LYS A 6 9.44 -40.51 -6.95
CA LYS A 6 8.50 -39.40 -6.75
C LYS A 6 8.67 -38.25 -7.75
N ASN A 7 9.80 -38.17 -8.47
CA ASN A 7 10.07 -37.10 -9.42
C ASN A 7 9.42 -37.34 -10.80
N GLU A 8 9.29 -38.59 -11.25
CA GLU A 8 8.63 -38.92 -12.52
C GLU A 8 7.14 -38.53 -12.51
N ASN A 9 6.50 -38.62 -11.34
CA ASN A 9 5.10 -38.22 -11.15
C ASN A 9 4.90 -36.69 -11.21
N TYR A 10 5.96 -35.90 -10.94
CA TYR A 10 5.93 -34.45 -11.06
C TYR A 10 6.08 -34.01 -12.53
N PHE A 11 7.02 -34.60 -13.27
CA PHE A 11 7.20 -34.32 -14.71
C PHE A 11 6.00 -34.76 -15.55
N TYR A 12 5.36 -35.87 -15.20
CA TYR A 12 4.12 -36.31 -15.85
C TYR A 12 2.97 -35.31 -15.65
N LYS A 13 2.83 -34.74 -14.44
CA LYS A 13 1.83 -33.71 -14.13
C LYS A 13 2.10 -32.38 -14.84
N VAL A 14 3.37 -31.97 -14.96
CA VAL A 14 3.77 -30.77 -15.71
C VAL A 14 3.53 -30.93 -17.22
N SER A 15 3.74 -32.13 -17.77
CA SER A 15 3.43 -32.45 -19.18
C SER A 15 1.92 -32.35 -19.46
N ILE A 16 1.08 -32.92 -18.59
CA ILE A 16 -0.38 -32.82 -18.68
C ILE A 16 -0.83 -31.35 -18.57
N TYR A 17 -0.22 -30.58 -17.67
CA TYR A 17 -0.48 -29.15 -17.48
C TYR A 17 -0.19 -28.35 -18.76
N THR A 18 0.98 -28.56 -19.35
CA THR A 18 1.40 -27.83 -20.56
C THR A 18 0.49 -28.15 -21.76
N ASN A 19 0.04 -29.41 -21.88
CA ASN A 19 -0.87 -29.83 -22.96
C ASN A 19 -2.30 -29.30 -22.76
N THR A 20 -2.76 -29.21 -21.51
CA THR A 20 -4.09 -28.66 -21.18
C THR A 20 -4.16 -27.16 -21.45
N CYS A 21 -3.14 -26.39 -21.05
CA CYS A 21 -3.06 -24.95 -21.33
C CYS A 21 -3.02 -24.66 -22.84
N LYS A 22 -2.29 -25.46 -23.63
CA LYS A 22 -2.28 -25.35 -25.10
C LYS A 22 -3.67 -25.60 -25.69
N LYS A 23 -4.39 -26.60 -25.20
CA LYS A 23 -5.74 -26.95 -25.68
C LYS A 23 -6.78 -25.87 -25.35
N ILE A 24 -6.71 -25.26 -24.17
CA ILE A 24 -7.59 -24.14 -23.78
C ILE A 24 -7.33 -22.91 -24.66
N ASN A 25 -6.07 -22.57 -24.92
CA ASN A 25 -5.74 -21.44 -25.80
C ASN A 25 -6.21 -21.68 -27.24
N GLN A 26 -6.13 -22.91 -27.74
CA GLN A 26 -6.64 -23.29 -29.06
C GLN A 26 -8.17 -23.09 -29.14
N LEU A 27 -8.92 -23.60 -28.17
CA LEU A 27 -10.38 -23.45 -28.11
C LEU A 27 -10.81 -21.97 -28.04
N HIS A 28 -10.03 -21.14 -27.34
CA HIS A 28 -10.28 -19.70 -27.27
C HIS A 28 -10.04 -18.98 -28.61
N GLN A 29 -9.06 -19.43 -29.39
CA GLN A 29 -8.81 -18.89 -30.74
C GLN A 29 -9.89 -19.33 -31.74
N ASP A 30 -10.37 -20.56 -31.63
CA ASP A 30 -11.41 -21.10 -32.51
C ASP A 30 -12.77 -20.44 -32.25
N SER A 31 -13.12 -20.18 -30.99
CA SER A 31 -14.33 -19.43 -30.62
C SER A 31 -14.30 -17.97 -31.13
N LYS A 32 -13.13 -17.32 -31.14
CA LYS A 32 -12.97 -15.97 -31.71
C LYS A 32 -13.14 -15.97 -33.23
N LYS A 33 -12.74 -17.04 -33.93
CA LYS A 33 -12.92 -17.16 -35.38
C LYS A 33 -14.40 -17.36 -35.75
N GLN A 34 -15.16 -18.14 -34.97
CA GLN A 34 -16.60 -18.32 -35.19
C GLN A 34 -17.41 -17.04 -34.95
N LYS A 35 -17.08 -16.25 -33.93
CA LYS A 35 -17.78 -14.96 -33.69
C LYS A 35 -17.60 -13.92 -34.78
N ASN A 36 -16.53 -14.01 -35.56
CA ASN A 36 -16.27 -13.08 -36.66
C ASN A 36 -16.93 -13.52 -37.98
N SER A 37 -17.49 -14.73 -38.08
CA SER A 37 -18.19 -15.20 -39.29
C SER A 37 -19.71 -15.00 -39.25
N GLU A 38 -20.30 -14.61 -38.12
CA GLU A 38 -21.77 -14.50 -37.97
C GLU A 38 -22.33 -13.06 -38.05
N LEU A 39 -21.50 -12.05 -38.34
CA LEU A 39 -21.97 -10.68 -38.51
C LEU A 39 -22.18 -10.34 -40.00
N SER A 40 -23.38 -10.65 -40.49
CA SER A 40 -23.96 -10.01 -41.69
C SER A 40 -25.22 -9.24 -41.29
N PRO A 41 -25.50 -8.04 -41.84
CA PRO A 41 -26.55 -7.17 -41.35
C PRO A 41 -27.92 -7.56 -41.91
N ILE A 42 -28.85 -7.91 -41.02
CA ILE A 42 -30.28 -7.99 -41.34
C ILE A 42 -30.88 -6.62 -40.99
N ALA A 43 -31.22 -5.84 -42.01
CA ALA A 43 -32.08 -4.67 -41.89
C ALA A 43 -33.53 -5.16 -41.86
N GLY A 44 -34.28 -4.77 -40.82
CA GLY A 44 -35.69 -5.08 -40.68
C GLY A 44 -36.38 -4.04 -39.81
N ASP A 45 -37.30 -3.30 -40.44
CA ASP A 45 -38.21 -2.32 -39.84
C ASP A 45 -38.95 -2.89 -38.63
N TYR A 46 -39.00 -2.12 -37.53
CA TYR A 46 -39.94 -2.38 -36.45
C TYR A 46 -40.83 -1.18 -36.16
N ASN A 47 -42.11 -1.52 -36.22
CA ASN A 47 -43.31 -0.73 -36.11
C ASN A 47 -43.53 -0.25 -34.67
N SER A 48 -44.12 0.93 -34.56
CA SER A 48 -44.50 1.60 -33.33
C SER A 48 -45.72 0.98 -32.65
N ASN A 49 -45.80 1.21 -31.34
CA ASN A 49 -46.95 1.03 -30.43
C ASN A 49 -46.98 -0.29 -29.65
N LEU A 50 -46.53 -0.26 -28.39
CA LEU A 50 -47.24 -0.77 -27.21
C LEU A 50 -46.35 -0.59 -25.96
N PHE A 51 -46.64 0.44 -25.14
CA PHE A 51 -46.17 0.54 -23.77
C PHE A 51 -47.38 0.82 -22.86
N PRO A 52 -47.62 0.02 -21.81
CA PRO A 52 -48.46 0.43 -20.69
C PRO A 52 -47.66 1.39 -19.80
N SER A 53 -48.35 2.42 -19.28
CA SER A 53 -47.83 3.43 -18.36
C SER A 53 -47.26 2.80 -17.08
N LEU A 54 -45.99 3.07 -16.82
CA LEU A 54 -45.25 2.77 -15.60
C LEU A 54 -44.95 4.09 -14.87
N ASP A 55 -46.00 4.78 -14.43
CA ASP A 55 -45.90 5.88 -13.48
C ASP A 55 -46.26 5.33 -12.11
N ASP A 56 -45.25 4.96 -11.32
CA ASP A 56 -45.25 5.04 -9.83
C ASP A 56 -44.00 4.44 -9.14
N SER A 57 -43.00 3.92 -9.87
CA SER A 57 -41.81 3.30 -9.24
C SER A 57 -40.49 4.08 -9.40
N LEU A 58 -40.52 5.39 -9.68
CA LEU A 58 -39.30 6.22 -9.86
C LEU A 58 -39.01 7.22 -8.72
N ASN A 59 -39.83 7.26 -7.66
CA ASN A 59 -39.62 8.18 -6.53
C ASN A 59 -38.72 7.65 -5.39
N SER A 60 -38.02 6.52 -5.55
CA SER A 60 -37.05 6.03 -4.54
C SER A 60 -35.58 6.20 -4.91
N LEU A 61 -35.26 6.83 -6.05
CA LEU A 61 -33.93 7.36 -6.32
C LEU A 61 -33.82 8.74 -5.70
N SER A 62 -33.91 8.79 -4.37
CA SER A 62 -33.43 9.93 -3.59
C SER A 62 -32.02 10.24 -4.08
N LEU A 63 -31.87 11.39 -4.75
CA LEU A 63 -30.57 11.97 -5.03
C LEU A 63 -29.78 11.95 -3.73
N LYS A 64 -28.70 11.18 -3.69
CA LYS A 64 -27.72 11.21 -2.61
C LYS A 64 -27.23 12.65 -2.53
N TYR A 65 -27.74 13.42 -1.58
CA TYR A 65 -27.29 14.78 -1.33
C TYR A 65 -25.83 14.71 -0.87
N GLU A 66 -24.91 14.88 -1.82
CA GLU A 66 -23.50 15.09 -1.58
C GLU A 66 -23.33 16.31 -0.68
N LYS A 67 -22.88 16.08 0.56
CA LYS A 67 -22.65 17.16 1.52
C LYS A 67 -21.23 17.65 1.31
N GLN A 68 -21.08 18.74 0.55
CA GLN A 68 -19.82 19.47 0.43
C GLN A 68 -19.76 20.55 1.52
N LEU A 69 -18.71 20.53 2.32
CA LEU A 69 -18.38 21.61 3.26
C LEU A 69 -17.30 22.48 2.64
N LEU A 70 -17.53 23.78 2.59
CA LEU A 70 -16.61 24.78 2.02
C LEU A 70 -16.12 25.71 3.13
N SER A 71 -14.85 26.12 3.06
CA SER A 71 -14.37 27.23 3.89
C SER A 71 -14.91 28.57 3.41
N SER A 72 -14.81 29.60 4.26
CA SER A 72 -15.24 30.96 3.92
C SER A 72 -14.54 31.55 2.69
N CYS A 73 -13.33 31.08 2.36
CA CYS A 73 -12.58 31.53 1.18
C CYS A 73 -12.84 30.68 -0.08
N GLY A 74 -13.63 29.60 0.03
CA GLY A 74 -13.95 28.68 -1.07
C GLY A 74 -12.78 27.86 -1.62
N ARG A 75 -11.55 28.05 -1.09
CA ARG A 75 -10.36 27.32 -1.56
C ARG A 75 -10.14 25.98 -0.85
N GLN A 76 -10.75 25.81 0.31
CA GLN A 76 -10.67 24.59 1.10
C GLN A 76 -12.05 23.95 1.17
N TRP A 77 -12.08 22.63 1.14
CA TRP A 77 -13.29 21.86 1.05
C TRP A 77 -13.12 20.47 1.65
N ILE A 78 -14.21 19.91 2.14
CA ILE A 78 -14.34 18.51 2.53
C ILE A 78 -15.58 17.99 1.81
N TRP A 79 -15.40 16.93 1.05
CA TRP A 79 -16.45 16.28 0.29
C TRP A 79 -16.58 14.84 0.75
N LYS A 80 -17.69 14.52 1.40
CA LYS A 80 -17.99 13.14 1.79
C LYS A 80 -18.69 12.43 0.64
N GLU A 81 -18.11 11.31 0.22
CA GLU A 81 -18.71 10.42 -0.78
C GLU A 81 -19.46 9.33 -0.03
N TYR A 82 -20.75 9.15 -0.31
CA TYR A 82 -21.47 8.03 0.27
C TYR A 82 -20.86 6.74 -0.23
N PRO A 83 -20.58 5.76 0.65
CA PRO A 83 -19.97 4.51 0.27
C PRO A 83 -20.72 3.91 -0.91
N THR A 84 -20.02 3.78 -2.04
CA THR A 84 -20.50 3.02 -3.18
C THR A 84 -20.05 1.58 -2.98
N LEU A 85 -20.88 0.63 -3.41
CA LEU A 85 -20.54 -0.79 -3.28
C LEU A 85 -19.22 -1.07 -4.03
N LYS A 86 -18.16 -1.35 -3.24
CA LYS A 86 -16.98 -2.15 -3.58
C LYS A 86 -15.88 -1.47 -4.42
N LYS A 87 -15.06 -0.62 -3.79
CA LYS A 87 -13.62 -0.61 -4.08
C LYS A 87 -12.84 -0.89 -2.81
N ILE A 88 -11.82 -1.74 -2.92
CA ILE A 88 -10.89 -2.05 -1.85
C ILE A 88 -10.00 -0.80 -1.74
N ASP A 89 -9.99 -0.12 -0.58
CA ASP A 89 -9.25 1.12 -0.29
C ASP A 89 -9.91 2.44 -0.76
N GLN A 90 -10.96 2.85 -0.02
CA GLN A 90 -11.59 4.16 -0.13
C GLN A 90 -11.64 4.86 1.23
N LEU A 91 -11.41 6.18 1.26
CA LEU A 91 -11.62 7.02 2.46
C LEU A 91 -13.10 7.37 2.67
N ASN A 92 -13.95 7.16 1.66
CA ASN A 92 -15.30 7.69 1.56
C ASN A 92 -15.36 9.22 1.69
N LEU A 93 -14.25 9.89 1.41
CA LEU A 93 -14.18 11.33 1.30
C LEU A 93 -12.98 11.77 0.47
N SER A 94 -13.11 12.96 -0.10
CA SER A 94 -12.03 13.73 -0.66
C SER A 94 -11.98 15.07 0.09
N ALA A 95 -10.79 15.64 0.26
CA ALA A 95 -10.66 16.92 0.95
C ALA A 95 -9.46 17.72 0.44
N ARG A 96 -9.57 19.04 0.56
CA ARG A 96 -8.46 19.96 0.42
C ARG A 96 -8.51 20.97 1.54
N PHE A 97 -7.49 21.03 2.38
CA PHE A 97 -7.44 21.98 3.47
C PHE A 97 -6.03 22.38 3.83
N ALA A 98 -5.88 23.58 4.37
CA ALA A 98 -4.63 24.03 4.93
C ALA A 98 -4.50 23.52 6.37
N TYR A 99 -3.35 22.98 6.70
CA TYR A 99 -2.97 22.70 8.07
C TYR A 99 -1.63 23.37 8.37
N VAL A 100 -1.70 24.41 9.19
CA VAL A 100 -0.62 25.36 9.42
C VAL A 100 -0.09 25.95 8.11
N ASN A 101 1.03 25.45 7.58
CA ASN A 101 1.65 25.98 6.36
C ASN A 101 1.67 24.96 5.22
N MET A 102 0.80 23.94 5.26
CA MET A 102 0.74 22.88 4.26
C MET A 102 -0.65 22.80 3.62
N ASP A 103 -0.70 22.78 2.29
CA ASP A 103 -1.89 22.37 1.52
C ASP A 103 -1.97 20.85 1.54
N ILE A 104 -2.96 20.30 2.25
CA ILE A 104 -3.23 18.87 2.33
C ILE A 104 -4.34 18.54 1.35
N ARG A 105 -4.11 17.51 0.51
CA ARG A 105 -5.10 16.96 -0.40
C ARG A 105 -5.32 15.49 -0.07
N LEU A 106 -6.55 15.15 0.28
CA LEU A 106 -7.01 13.79 0.48
C LEU A 106 -7.76 13.31 -0.75
N HIS A 107 -7.34 12.17 -1.27
CA HIS A 107 -7.95 11.50 -2.39
C HIS A 107 -8.69 10.28 -1.88
N ASN A 108 -9.98 10.17 -2.24
CA ASN A 108 -10.81 9.03 -1.86
C ASN A 108 -10.18 7.71 -2.33
N GLU A 109 -9.83 7.63 -3.62
CA GLU A 109 -9.25 6.42 -4.20
C GLU A 109 -7.80 6.19 -3.75
N GLY A 110 -7.51 4.99 -3.28
CA GLY A 110 -6.17 4.59 -2.81
C GLY A 110 -5.79 5.17 -1.45
N CYS A 111 -6.72 5.91 -0.82
CA CYS A 111 -6.55 6.56 0.46
C CYS A 111 -5.27 7.39 0.54
N LEU A 112 -5.08 8.30 -0.42
CA LEU A 112 -3.84 9.06 -0.55
C LEU A 112 -3.95 10.44 0.07
N MET A 113 -2.91 10.82 0.78
CA MET A 113 -2.63 12.19 1.20
C MET A 113 -1.45 12.71 0.40
N ALA A 114 -1.68 13.79 -0.34
CA ALA A 114 -0.64 14.56 -1.02
C ALA A 114 -0.48 15.92 -0.36
N THR A 115 0.74 16.45 -0.39
CA THR A 115 1.06 17.80 0.08
C THR A 115 1.82 18.57 -0.99
N GLU A 116 1.89 19.89 -0.85
CA GLU A 116 2.59 20.77 -1.80
C GLU A 116 4.10 20.46 -1.97
N HIS A 117 4.72 19.77 -1.03
CA HIS A 117 6.15 19.43 -1.05
C HIS A 117 6.44 18.02 -1.57
N ASN A 118 5.63 17.52 -2.51
CA ASN A 118 5.75 16.18 -3.11
C ASN A 118 5.78 15.01 -2.12
N PHE A 119 5.33 15.24 -0.88
CA PHE A 119 5.11 14.16 0.07
C PHE A 119 3.78 13.49 -0.27
N VAL A 120 3.83 12.18 -0.49
CA VAL A 120 2.67 11.34 -0.75
C VAL A 120 2.67 10.18 0.22
N ALA A 121 1.57 10.02 0.94
CA ALA A 121 1.38 8.94 1.88
C ALA A 121 0.02 8.28 1.67
N GLN A 122 -0.05 6.99 1.95
CA GLN A 122 -1.30 6.31 2.22
C GLN A 122 -1.74 6.64 3.64
N VAL A 123 -3.01 6.97 3.78
CA VAL A 123 -3.64 7.39 5.03
C VAL A 123 -4.90 6.59 5.29
N ARG A 124 -5.43 6.71 6.50
CA ARG A 124 -6.77 6.26 6.86
C ARG A 124 -7.43 7.27 7.79
N ILE A 125 -8.72 7.11 7.98
CA ILE A 125 -9.50 7.84 8.97
C ILE A 125 -10.00 6.80 9.97
N GLU A 126 -9.70 6.98 11.25
CA GLU A 126 -10.06 6.01 12.29
C GLU A 126 -11.58 5.93 12.47
N ASP A 127 -12.24 7.06 12.71
CA ASP A 127 -13.70 7.14 12.79
C ASP A 127 -14.27 8.22 11.86
N SER A 128 -14.64 7.79 10.64
CA SER A 128 -15.28 8.67 9.66
C SER A 128 -16.73 9.05 10.00
N ALA A 129 -17.35 8.38 10.98
CA ALA A 129 -18.71 8.69 11.42
C ALA A 129 -18.75 9.96 12.27
N LEU A 130 -17.64 10.38 12.88
CA LEU A 130 -17.54 11.66 13.58
C LEU A 130 -17.73 12.87 12.65
N LEU A 131 -17.57 12.69 11.34
CA LEU A 131 -17.85 13.72 10.33
C LEU A 131 -19.34 13.77 9.96
N ASP A 132 -20.15 12.78 10.37
CA ASP A 132 -21.58 12.79 10.10
C ASP A 132 -22.30 13.87 10.92
N GLY A 133 -23.23 14.57 10.27
CA GLY A 133 -23.99 15.65 10.90
C GLY A 133 -23.23 16.98 11.03
N VAL A 134 -21.91 17.01 10.88
CA VAL A 134 -21.12 18.25 10.98
C VAL A 134 -21.54 19.24 9.88
N GLY A 135 -21.96 20.44 10.27
CA GLY A 135 -22.44 21.49 9.37
C GLY A 135 -21.38 22.53 9.00
N GLU A 136 -20.31 22.63 9.79
CA GLU A 136 -19.28 23.66 9.63
C GLU A 136 -17.95 23.09 9.18
N PHE A 137 -17.31 23.74 8.21
CA PHE A 137 -16.03 23.31 7.66
C PHE A 137 -14.91 23.28 8.71
N GLU A 138 -14.80 24.30 9.55
CA GLU A 138 -13.70 24.39 10.54
C GLU A 138 -13.77 23.25 11.57
N GLN A 139 -14.99 22.89 12.00
CA GLN A 139 -15.22 21.75 12.89
C GLN A 139 -14.88 20.43 12.19
N ALA A 140 -15.35 20.24 10.95
CA ALA A 140 -15.05 19.03 10.18
C ALA A 140 -13.54 18.89 9.91
N ARG A 141 -12.84 19.99 9.64
CA ARG A 141 -11.38 20.02 9.48
C ARG A 141 -10.67 19.58 10.75
N ALA A 142 -11.09 20.08 11.91
CA ALA A 142 -10.48 19.72 13.20
C ALA A 142 -10.65 18.22 13.49
N ILE A 143 -11.85 17.68 13.30
CA ILE A 143 -12.13 16.25 13.44
C ILE A 143 -11.27 15.45 12.45
N LEU A 144 -11.23 15.86 11.18
CA LEU A 144 -10.47 15.15 10.15
C LEU A 144 -8.98 15.09 10.50
N ILE A 145 -8.37 16.18 10.95
CA ILE A 145 -6.96 16.21 11.37
C ILE A 145 -6.72 15.25 12.54
N ASP A 146 -7.65 15.18 13.49
CA ASP A 146 -7.53 14.34 14.68
C ASP A 146 -7.69 12.85 14.36
N GLN A 147 -8.52 12.52 13.36
CA GLN A 147 -8.80 11.14 12.96
C GLN A 147 -7.87 10.62 11.85
N LEU A 148 -7.11 11.50 11.19
CA LEU A 148 -6.22 11.12 10.09
C LEU A 148 -4.97 10.41 10.62
N ARG A 149 -4.66 9.24 10.04
CA ARG A 149 -3.46 8.45 10.35
C ARG A 149 -2.67 8.14 9.10
N VAL A 150 -1.34 8.27 9.18
CA VAL A 150 -0.44 7.86 8.10
C VAL A 150 -0.12 6.38 8.26
N THR A 151 -0.55 5.56 7.29
CA THR A 151 -0.26 4.11 7.30
C THR A 151 1.05 3.81 6.58
N LYS A 152 1.35 4.53 5.49
CA LYS A 152 2.55 4.27 4.69
C LYS A 152 3.00 5.53 3.95
N VAL A 153 4.29 5.85 4.01
CA VAL A 153 4.89 6.89 3.17
C VAL A 153 5.28 6.29 1.83
N ILE A 154 4.79 6.86 0.73
CA ILE A 154 5.05 6.39 -0.64
C ILE A 154 6.19 7.22 -1.26
N ARG A 155 6.17 8.54 -1.07
CA ARG A 155 7.15 9.47 -1.62
C ARG A 155 7.45 10.58 -0.61
N ASP A 156 8.72 10.95 -0.46
CA ASP A 156 9.17 12.01 0.44
C ASP A 156 10.41 12.73 -0.12
N ASP A 157 10.22 13.55 -1.15
CA ASP A 157 11.30 14.24 -1.88
C ASP A 157 12.24 15.01 -0.96
N LEU A 158 11.70 15.69 0.06
CA LEU A 158 12.51 16.47 0.99
C LEU A 158 13.45 15.58 1.82
N ARG A 159 13.03 14.35 2.14
CA ARG A 159 13.88 13.36 2.82
C ARG A 159 14.89 12.75 1.87
N ASP A 160 14.52 12.53 0.62
CA ASP A 160 15.44 12.04 -0.42
C ASP A 160 16.55 13.06 -0.70
N GLU A 161 16.19 14.34 -0.91
CA GLU A 161 17.13 15.46 -1.05
C GLU A 161 18.03 15.59 0.18
N GLN A 162 17.48 15.43 1.39
CA GLN A 162 18.25 15.45 2.63
C GLN A 162 19.31 14.34 2.65
N ASN A 163 18.92 13.11 2.32
CA ASN A 163 19.83 11.96 2.34
C ASN A 163 20.93 12.11 1.28
N GLU A 164 20.59 12.60 0.10
CA GLU A 164 21.55 12.89 -0.96
C GLU A 164 22.57 13.95 -0.51
N LEU A 165 22.09 15.07 0.04
CA LEU A 165 22.95 16.17 0.47
C LEU A 165 23.82 15.77 1.68
N ARG A 166 23.31 14.91 2.58
CA ARG A 166 24.12 14.30 3.65
C ARG A 166 25.25 13.44 3.09
N GLY A 167 24.98 12.61 2.07
CA GLY A 167 25.99 11.80 1.40
C GLY A 167 27.09 12.66 0.77
N GLN A 168 26.69 13.67 0.00
CA GLN A 168 27.63 14.63 -0.59
C GLN A 168 28.43 15.39 0.47
N PHE A 169 27.80 15.83 1.56
CA PHE A 169 28.46 16.54 2.65
C PHE A 169 29.57 15.72 3.30
N VAL A 170 29.32 14.43 3.55
CA VAL A 170 30.30 13.51 4.12
C VAL A 170 31.55 13.44 3.23
N GLU A 171 31.36 13.33 1.91
CA GLU A 171 32.48 13.28 0.96
C GLU A 171 33.27 14.60 0.89
N VAL A 172 32.56 15.75 0.89
CA VAL A 172 33.22 17.06 0.94
C VAL A 172 34.04 17.20 2.22
N VAL A 173 33.48 16.83 3.38
CA VAL A 173 34.21 16.94 4.65
C VAL A 173 35.42 16.01 4.68
N LYS A 174 35.31 14.77 4.18
CA LYS A 174 36.45 13.84 4.05
C LYS A 174 37.56 14.44 3.20
N SER A 175 37.25 14.96 2.02
CA SER A 175 38.26 15.58 1.13
C SER A 175 38.97 16.77 1.78
N VAL A 176 38.25 17.62 2.51
CA VAL A 176 38.84 18.76 3.24
C VAL A 176 39.77 18.30 4.36
N ILE A 177 39.39 17.23 5.07
CA ILE A 177 40.21 16.64 6.14
C ILE A 177 41.50 16.03 5.57
N GLU A 178 41.42 15.31 4.46
CA GLU A 178 42.58 14.68 3.80
C GLU A 178 43.59 15.71 3.30
N VAL A 179 43.12 16.85 2.80
CA VAL A 179 43.99 17.95 2.34
C VAL A 179 44.60 18.73 3.52
N SER A 180 43.93 18.78 4.66
CA SER A 180 44.34 19.62 5.82
C SER A 180 45.14 18.86 6.88
N ALA A 181 45.81 17.76 6.50
CA ALA A 181 46.18 16.61 7.32
C ALA A 181 47.04 16.83 8.59
N THR A 182 47.43 18.04 9.01
CA THR A 182 48.39 18.17 10.12
C THR A 182 48.10 19.20 11.23
N ASP A 183 47.28 20.26 11.07
CA ASP A 183 47.32 21.35 12.09
C ASP A 183 45.98 21.91 12.59
N CYS A 184 44.84 21.30 12.26
CA CYS A 184 43.55 21.85 12.67
C CYS A 184 42.79 20.92 13.62
N LEU A 185 43.06 21.03 14.92
CA LEU A 185 42.32 20.36 16.02
C LEU A 185 40.79 20.47 15.87
N GLU A 186 40.29 21.55 15.28
CA GLU A 186 38.86 21.76 14.99
C GLU A 186 38.34 20.86 13.87
N LEU A 187 39.13 20.63 12.80
CA LEU A 187 38.76 19.70 11.72
C LEU A 187 38.82 18.24 12.17
N LEU A 188 39.74 17.91 13.09
CA LEU A 188 39.79 16.58 13.71
C LEU A 188 38.57 16.31 14.60
N LYS A 189 38.08 17.31 15.35
CA LYS A 189 36.81 17.19 16.09
C LYS A 189 35.61 16.98 15.17
N ILE A 190 35.57 17.71 14.04
CA ILE A 190 34.55 17.52 13.00
C ILE A 190 34.61 16.09 12.43
N LYS A 191 35.82 15.57 12.16
CA LYS A 191 36.04 14.18 11.73
C LYS A 191 35.52 13.17 12.76
N GLU A 192 35.88 13.35 14.02
CA GLU A 192 35.43 12.46 15.09
C GLU A 192 33.91 12.49 15.25
N ASN A 193 33.29 13.66 15.16
CA ASN A 193 31.83 13.80 15.22
C ASN A 193 31.12 13.10 14.04
N LEU A 194 31.74 13.10 12.85
CA LEU A 194 31.29 12.36 11.67
C LEU A 194 31.41 10.85 11.81
N VAL A 195 32.49 10.36 12.43
CA VAL A 195 32.78 8.91 12.56
C VAL A 195 32.03 8.28 13.74
N LYS A 196 31.83 9.01 14.85
CA LYS A 196 31.30 8.45 16.10
C LYS A 196 29.77 8.28 16.14
N SER A 197 29.05 8.53 15.05
CA SER A 197 27.60 8.68 15.15
C SER A 197 26.83 8.10 13.96
N ASP A 198 26.25 6.93 14.17
CA ASP A 198 25.20 6.34 13.32
C ASP A 198 23.94 7.22 13.21
N ASN A 199 23.81 8.21 14.12
CA ASN A 199 22.69 9.14 14.22
C ASN A 199 23.21 10.58 14.28
N LEU A 200 24.04 10.96 13.31
CA LEU A 200 24.64 12.28 13.23
C LEU A 200 23.60 13.38 13.52
N ASN A 201 23.87 14.19 14.54
CA ASN A 201 23.21 15.48 14.71
C ASN A 201 23.77 16.43 13.65
N TYR A 202 23.43 16.18 12.37
CA TYR A 202 23.88 16.97 11.21
C TYR A 202 23.61 18.46 11.42
N ARG A 203 22.54 18.83 12.15
CA ARG A 203 22.26 20.21 12.51
C ARG A 203 23.34 20.83 13.39
N GLY A 204 23.75 20.12 14.45
CA GLY A 204 24.84 20.56 15.33
C GLY A 204 26.14 20.71 14.55
N LEU A 205 26.47 19.70 13.76
CA LEU A 205 27.68 19.69 12.93
C LEU A 205 27.70 20.83 11.91
N CYS A 206 26.63 21.03 11.15
CA CYS A 206 26.55 22.12 10.17
C CYS A 206 26.67 23.49 10.83
N ARG A 207 26.11 23.69 12.04
CA ARG A 207 26.29 24.94 12.80
C ARG A 207 27.74 25.15 13.21
N GLU A 208 28.40 24.12 13.74
CA GLU A 208 29.81 24.17 14.11
C GLU A 208 30.67 24.56 12.90
N ILE A 209 30.47 23.92 11.75
CA ILE A 209 31.19 24.20 10.51
C ILE A 209 30.92 25.62 10.01
N TYR A 210 29.65 26.06 10.04
CA TYR A 210 29.25 27.38 9.54
C TYR A 210 29.92 28.52 10.32
N PHE A 211 29.98 28.42 11.65
CA PHE A 211 30.59 29.43 12.52
C PHE A 211 32.10 29.29 12.66
N ASN A 212 32.70 28.21 12.16
CA ASN A 212 34.13 27.99 12.24
C ASN A 212 34.91 28.99 11.37
N ARG A 213 35.88 29.73 11.94
CA ARG A 213 36.64 30.74 11.19
C ARG A 213 37.66 30.14 10.21
N LYS A 214 38.14 28.93 10.46
CA LYS A 214 39.19 28.24 9.71
C LYS A 214 38.66 27.40 8.54
N VAL A 215 37.36 27.13 8.52
CA VAL A 215 36.71 26.39 7.43
C VAL A 215 36.56 27.26 6.18
N SER A 216 36.78 26.65 5.00
CA SER A 216 36.61 27.28 3.69
C SER A 216 35.19 27.80 3.47
N THR A 217 35.06 28.88 2.69
CA THR A 217 33.76 29.48 2.34
C THR A 217 32.83 28.48 1.66
N ASN A 218 33.37 27.60 0.81
CA ASN A 218 32.59 26.58 0.11
C ASN A 218 31.96 25.58 1.09
N LEU A 219 32.73 25.08 2.05
CA LEU A 219 32.20 24.15 3.05
C LEU A 219 31.17 24.84 3.97
N LYS A 220 31.32 26.14 4.24
CA LYS A 220 30.30 26.93 4.95
C LYS A 220 29.00 27.07 4.17
N ILE A 221 29.08 27.35 2.87
CA ILE A 221 27.90 27.45 2.00
C ILE A 221 27.17 26.09 2.00
N PHE A 222 27.91 25.00 1.83
CA PHE A 222 27.35 23.65 1.84
C PHE A 222 26.70 23.30 3.20
N ALA A 223 27.40 23.57 4.31
CA ALA A 223 26.87 23.36 5.65
C ALA A 223 25.59 24.18 5.91
N LYS A 224 25.53 25.42 5.40
CA LYS A 224 24.33 26.26 5.48
C LYS A 224 23.16 25.65 4.70
N GLN A 225 23.38 25.21 3.47
CA GLN A 225 22.35 24.54 2.65
C GLN A 225 21.80 23.29 3.34
N LEU A 226 22.70 22.43 3.83
CA LEU A 226 22.30 21.23 4.56
C LEU A 226 21.56 21.58 5.87
N LEU A 227 22.02 22.58 6.62
CA LEU A 227 21.34 23.03 7.83
C LEU A 227 19.91 23.51 7.55
N GLU A 228 19.70 24.30 6.49
CA GLU A 228 18.36 24.76 6.09
C GLU A 228 17.45 23.57 5.74
N LEU A 229 17.98 22.56 5.04
CA LEU A 229 17.26 21.36 4.65
C LEU A 229 16.92 20.46 5.85
N GLU A 230 17.86 20.29 6.79
CA GLU A 230 17.64 19.62 8.06
C GLU A 230 16.53 20.29 8.88
N GLU A 231 16.51 21.63 8.91
CA GLU A 231 15.50 22.38 9.64
C GLU A 231 14.12 22.28 8.99
N LYS A 232 14.04 22.30 7.65
CA LYS A 232 12.80 22.02 6.92
C LYS A 232 12.29 20.61 7.22
N THR A 233 13.17 19.60 7.16
CA THR A 233 12.80 18.20 7.41
C THR A 233 12.39 17.96 8.86
N GLN A 234 13.08 18.57 9.83
CA GLN A 234 12.70 18.45 11.24
C GLN A 234 11.36 19.12 11.52
N LYS A 235 11.12 20.32 10.97
CA LYS A 235 9.81 20.98 11.05
C LYS A 235 8.74 20.03 10.51
N ARG A 236 8.89 19.53 9.28
CA ARG A 236 7.99 18.54 8.66
C ARG A 236 7.76 17.31 9.55
N SER A 237 8.82 16.74 10.13
CA SER A 237 8.71 15.56 10.98
C SER A 237 7.91 15.83 12.26
N LYS A 238 8.05 17.01 12.87
CA LYS A 238 7.22 17.43 14.00
C LYS A 238 5.75 17.57 13.61
N TRP A 239 5.48 18.03 12.40
CA TRP A 239 4.11 18.09 11.86
C TRP A 239 3.54 16.68 11.68
N PHE A 240 4.29 15.78 11.05
CA PHE A 240 3.84 14.41 10.82
C PHE A 240 3.70 13.57 12.10
N ALA A 241 4.41 13.92 13.17
CA ALA A 241 4.18 13.32 14.48
C ALA A 241 2.72 13.46 14.94
N ARG A 242 1.97 14.45 14.45
CA ARG A 242 0.55 14.61 14.76
C ARG A 242 -0.35 13.58 14.09
N PHE A 243 0.04 13.05 12.93
CA PHE A 243 -0.76 12.07 12.19
C PHE A 243 -0.46 10.62 12.56
N GLU A 244 0.19 10.39 13.72
CA GLU A 244 0.61 9.07 14.25
C GLU A 244 0.92 8.04 13.15
N ILE A 245 2.20 7.93 12.80
CA ILE A 245 2.64 6.94 11.83
C ILE A 245 2.48 5.56 12.48
N GLU A 246 1.60 4.73 11.93
CA GLU A 246 1.35 3.37 12.41
C GLU A 246 2.68 2.60 12.42
N SER A 247 3.04 2.02 13.56
CA SER A 247 4.26 1.21 13.65
C SER A 247 4.12 -0.07 12.83
N GLU A 248 5.24 -0.70 12.46
CA GLU A 248 5.24 -1.97 11.72
C GLU A 248 4.42 -3.05 12.44
N GLU A 249 4.63 -3.19 13.75
CA GLU A 249 3.91 -4.16 14.58
C GLU A 249 2.40 -3.85 14.64
N GLN A 250 2.02 -2.57 14.69
CA GLN A 250 0.62 -2.17 14.67
C GLN A 250 -0.03 -2.44 13.31
N HIS A 251 0.69 -2.18 12.23
CA HIS A 251 0.23 -2.41 10.87
C HIS A 251 -0.01 -3.90 10.61
N GLU A 252 0.94 -4.75 11.02
CA GLU A 252 0.85 -6.20 10.87
C GLU A 252 -0.29 -6.79 11.69
N LYS A 253 -0.38 -6.44 12.99
CA LYS A 253 -1.49 -6.85 13.88
C LYS A 253 -2.85 -6.45 13.33
N ARG A 254 -2.94 -5.29 12.68
CA ARG A 254 -4.17 -4.85 12.04
C ARG A 254 -4.52 -5.69 10.83
N LEU A 255 -3.57 -5.91 9.91
CA LEU A 255 -3.82 -6.73 8.72
C LEU A 255 -4.22 -8.16 9.11
N GLU A 256 -3.61 -8.71 10.16
CA GLU A 256 -3.99 -10.00 10.73
C GLU A 256 -5.42 -9.99 11.29
N LYS A 257 -5.81 -8.93 12.00
CA LYS A 257 -7.18 -8.74 12.50
C LYS A 257 -8.20 -8.58 11.37
N GLU A 258 -7.91 -7.78 10.36
CA GLU A 258 -8.78 -7.61 9.18
C GLU A 258 -8.98 -8.95 8.45
N LEU A 259 -7.89 -9.71 8.24
CA LEU A 259 -7.97 -11.06 7.68
C LEU A 259 -8.80 -12.00 8.55
N THR A 260 -8.61 -11.95 9.87
CA THR A 260 -9.37 -12.77 10.83
C THR A 260 -10.86 -12.44 10.79
N ASN A 261 -11.24 -11.16 10.78
CA ASN A 261 -12.63 -10.73 10.68
C ASN A 261 -13.26 -11.23 9.37
N VAL A 262 -12.56 -11.09 8.23
CA VAL A 262 -13.05 -11.60 6.94
C VAL A 262 -13.22 -13.13 6.99
N LEU A 263 -12.27 -13.85 7.60
CA LEU A 263 -12.39 -15.30 7.78
C LEU A 263 -13.62 -15.65 8.64
N GLU A 264 -13.80 -15.00 9.79
CA GLU A 264 -14.91 -15.25 10.71
C GLU A 264 -16.28 -14.92 10.09
N GLU A 265 -16.43 -13.78 9.43
CA GLU A 265 -17.66 -13.38 8.73
C GLU A 265 -18.06 -14.42 7.67
N ASN A 266 -17.09 -14.92 6.91
CA ASN A 266 -17.35 -15.91 5.87
C ASN A 266 -17.55 -17.33 6.44
N ILE A 267 -16.89 -17.70 7.54
CA ILE A 267 -17.13 -18.96 8.27
C ILE A 267 -18.54 -18.96 8.89
N GLU A 268 -18.99 -17.83 9.39
CA GLU A 268 -20.31 -17.72 9.99
C GLU A 268 -21.40 -17.71 8.91
N ALA A 269 -21.15 -17.05 7.76
CA ALA A 269 -22.00 -17.21 6.57
C ALA A 269 -22.04 -18.66 6.07
N TYR A 270 -20.89 -19.36 6.12
CA TYR A 270 -20.73 -20.77 5.81
C TYR A 270 -21.62 -21.67 6.68
N ARG A 271 -21.64 -21.44 8.01
CA ARG A 271 -22.44 -22.26 8.94
C ARG A 271 -23.94 -22.14 8.70
N ARG A 272 -24.39 -21.04 8.09
CA ARG A 272 -25.81 -20.77 7.84
C ARG A 272 -26.32 -21.37 6.54
N SER A 273 -25.44 -21.77 5.61
CA SER A 273 -25.84 -22.31 4.31
C SER A 273 -25.85 -23.86 4.32
N ALA A 274 -26.97 -24.46 3.91
CA ALA A 274 -27.20 -25.90 4.05
C ALA A 274 -26.34 -26.72 3.07
N LYS A 275 -25.73 -27.80 3.60
CA LYS A 275 -24.83 -28.72 2.90
C LYS A 275 -25.46 -29.34 1.65
N ASN A 276 -25.04 -28.90 0.47
CA ASN A 276 -25.19 -29.65 -0.78
C ASN A 276 -23.80 -30.03 -1.31
N TYR A 277 -23.48 -31.31 -1.20
CA TYR A 277 -22.29 -31.90 -1.80
C TYR A 277 -22.65 -32.41 -3.19
N LEU A 278 -22.14 -31.76 -4.24
CA LEU A 278 -21.59 -32.39 -5.46
C LEU A 278 -21.18 -31.34 -6.51
N LYS A 279 -20.02 -31.60 -7.14
CA LYS A 279 -19.35 -30.88 -8.25
C LYS A 279 -18.82 -29.48 -7.94
N ILE A 280 -17.81 -29.46 -7.08
CA ILE A 280 -16.80 -28.42 -6.97
C ILE A 280 -15.56 -28.92 -7.74
N SER A 281 -15.10 -28.22 -8.76
CA SER A 281 -13.86 -28.60 -9.44
C SER A 281 -13.09 -27.40 -9.95
N ASP A 282 -13.70 -26.53 -10.77
CA ASP A 282 -12.87 -25.65 -11.59
C ASP A 282 -12.63 -24.28 -10.97
N GLU A 283 -13.63 -23.65 -10.34
CA GLU A 283 -13.47 -22.30 -9.79
C GLU A 283 -12.64 -22.26 -8.51
N ILE A 284 -12.85 -23.21 -7.58
CA ILE A 284 -11.99 -23.33 -6.39
C ILE A 284 -10.55 -23.63 -6.81
N TYR A 285 -10.37 -24.47 -7.83
CA TYR A 285 -9.03 -24.76 -8.38
C TYR A 285 -8.37 -23.52 -8.98
N ILE A 286 -9.12 -22.65 -9.68
CA ILE A 286 -8.61 -21.36 -10.17
C ILE A 286 -8.08 -20.50 -9.01
N TRP A 287 -8.82 -20.40 -7.90
CA TRP A 287 -8.37 -19.61 -6.75
C TRP A 287 -7.15 -20.22 -6.05
N TYR A 288 -7.05 -21.56 -6.01
CA TYR A 288 -5.83 -22.24 -5.58
C TYR A 288 -4.64 -21.94 -6.50
N CYS A 289 -4.82 -22.04 -7.81
CA CYS A 289 -3.77 -21.72 -8.79
C CYS A 289 -3.35 -20.25 -8.72
N MET A 290 -4.29 -19.34 -8.52
CA MET A 290 -3.99 -17.92 -8.32
C MET A 290 -3.17 -17.70 -7.06
N LEU A 291 -3.56 -18.32 -5.94
CA LEU A 291 -2.82 -18.22 -4.70
C LEU A 291 -1.41 -18.82 -4.86
N ASP A 292 -1.29 -20.01 -5.45
CA ASP A 292 0.00 -20.65 -5.74
C ASP A 292 0.89 -19.76 -6.61
N HIS A 293 0.33 -19.13 -7.65
CA HIS A 293 1.05 -18.19 -8.48
C HIS A 293 1.52 -16.95 -7.70
N VAL A 294 0.70 -16.42 -6.79
CA VAL A 294 1.11 -15.32 -5.89
C VAL A 294 2.26 -15.78 -4.99
N LEU A 295 2.17 -16.96 -4.38
CA LEU A 295 3.23 -17.49 -3.53
C LEU A 295 4.55 -17.69 -4.28
N ALA A 296 4.48 -18.21 -5.51
CA ALA A 296 5.65 -18.43 -6.36
C ALA A 296 6.34 -17.13 -6.80
N ASN A 297 5.58 -16.03 -6.93
CA ASN A 297 6.12 -14.72 -7.28
C ASN A 297 6.61 -13.92 -6.06
N VAL A 298 6.01 -14.15 -4.89
CA VAL A 298 6.37 -13.46 -3.65
C VAL A 298 7.58 -14.12 -2.99
N PHE A 299 7.60 -15.45 -2.92
CA PHE A 299 8.68 -16.21 -2.29
C PHE A 299 9.59 -16.85 -3.33
N SER A 300 10.89 -16.63 -3.21
CA SER A 300 11.86 -17.38 -4.00
C SER A 300 11.86 -18.86 -3.59
N ALA A 301 12.15 -19.75 -4.54
CA ALA A 301 12.24 -21.19 -4.26
C ALA A 301 13.25 -21.53 -3.15
N ALA A 302 14.26 -20.68 -2.93
CA ALA A 302 15.25 -20.83 -1.87
C ALA A 302 14.75 -20.38 -0.48
N GLU A 303 13.82 -19.43 -0.41
CA GLU A 303 13.16 -19.01 0.83
C GLU A 303 12.14 -20.05 1.30
N VAL A 304 11.39 -20.64 0.36
CA VAL A 304 10.43 -21.71 0.63
C VAL A 304 11.14 -22.96 1.17
N LYS A 305 12.26 -23.37 0.56
CA LYS A 305 13.02 -24.56 0.99
C LYS A 305 13.70 -24.41 2.35
N ARG A 306 14.04 -23.20 2.74
CA ARG A 306 14.76 -22.92 4.00
C ARG A 306 13.83 -22.58 5.16
N GLY A 307 12.52 -22.53 4.94
CA GLY A 307 11.57 -22.10 5.97
C GLY A 307 11.82 -20.65 6.42
N GLY A 308 12.12 -19.76 5.48
CA GLY A 308 12.38 -18.34 5.77
C GLY A 308 11.09 -17.58 6.14
N ASN A 309 10.85 -16.43 5.51
CA ASN A 309 9.62 -15.64 5.72
C ASN A 309 8.32 -16.44 5.54
N PHE A 310 8.36 -17.59 4.85
CA PHE A 310 7.22 -18.48 4.70
C PHE A 310 6.68 -19.05 6.02
N GLU A 311 7.54 -19.28 7.02
CA GLU A 311 7.11 -19.81 8.34
C GLU A 311 6.17 -18.87 9.06
N HIS A 312 6.35 -17.56 8.88
CA HIS A 312 5.49 -16.53 9.45
C HIS A 312 4.03 -16.68 8.98
N PHE A 313 3.83 -17.09 7.72
CA PHE A 313 2.50 -17.27 7.14
C PHE A 313 1.89 -18.65 7.40
N ARG A 314 2.67 -19.61 7.94
CA ARG A 314 2.22 -21.00 8.14
C ARG A 314 0.90 -21.11 8.92
N PRO A 315 0.67 -20.39 10.04
CA PRO A 315 -0.59 -20.50 10.77
C PRO A 315 -1.80 -20.08 9.94
N VAL A 316 -1.66 -19.01 9.15
CA VAL A 316 -2.70 -18.49 8.27
C VAL A 316 -3.00 -19.48 7.14
N PHE A 317 -1.98 -20.04 6.49
CA PHE A 317 -2.18 -21.06 5.46
C PHE A 317 -2.81 -22.34 6.00
N GLN A 318 -2.48 -22.75 7.22
CA GLN A 318 -3.11 -23.90 7.87
C GLN A 318 -4.60 -23.66 8.09
N ARG A 319 -4.99 -22.48 8.61
CA ARG A 319 -6.40 -22.09 8.77
C ARG A 319 -7.13 -22.05 7.43
N TYR A 320 -6.54 -21.44 6.41
CA TYR A 320 -7.08 -21.41 5.06
C TYR A 320 -7.27 -22.82 4.49
N THR A 321 -6.28 -23.69 4.63
CA THR A 321 -6.35 -25.07 4.12
C THR A 321 -7.44 -25.87 4.82
N ASN A 322 -7.57 -25.72 6.14
CA ASN A 322 -8.64 -26.37 6.91
C ASN A 322 -10.01 -25.88 6.45
N LEU A 323 -10.18 -24.56 6.29
CA LEU A 323 -11.42 -23.97 5.78
C LEU A 323 -11.78 -24.54 4.40
N MET A 324 -10.83 -24.57 3.46
CA MET A 324 -11.08 -25.05 2.11
C MET A 324 -11.45 -26.53 2.02
N ARG A 325 -11.09 -27.35 3.01
CA ARG A 325 -11.55 -28.75 3.09
C ARG A 325 -13.02 -28.86 3.45
N GLU A 326 -13.59 -27.83 4.06
CA GLU A 326 -14.97 -27.83 4.56
C GLU A 326 -15.94 -27.14 3.60
N VAL A 327 -15.44 -26.37 2.61
CA VAL A 327 -16.23 -25.55 1.67
C VAL A 327 -17.17 -26.37 0.77
N GLY A 328 -18.42 -25.92 0.68
CA GLY A 328 -19.47 -26.37 -0.24
C GLY A 328 -19.63 -25.49 -1.51
N TYR A 329 -20.54 -25.87 -2.41
CA TYR A 329 -20.70 -25.25 -3.74
C TYR A 329 -21.21 -23.81 -3.72
N ASP A 330 -22.15 -23.52 -2.84
CA ASP A 330 -22.78 -22.21 -2.68
C ASP A 330 -21.85 -21.16 -2.06
N GLN A 331 -20.58 -21.53 -1.82
CA GLN A 331 -19.60 -20.76 -1.06
C GLN A 331 -18.37 -20.38 -1.89
N VAL A 332 -18.41 -20.60 -3.21
CA VAL A 332 -17.32 -20.21 -4.13
C VAL A 332 -16.99 -18.71 -4.01
N ASP A 333 -17.99 -17.88 -3.75
CA ASP A 333 -17.80 -16.44 -3.57
C ASP A 333 -17.05 -16.09 -2.27
N ALA A 334 -17.24 -16.87 -1.21
CA ALA A 334 -16.49 -16.75 0.04
C ALA A 334 -15.04 -17.21 -0.17
N VAL A 335 -14.84 -18.35 -0.86
CA VAL A 335 -13.51 -18.82 -1.27
C VAL A 335 -12.76 -17.74 -2.01
N ARG A 336 -13.36 -17.17 -3.06
CA ARG A 336 -12.79 -16.09 -3.83
C ARG A 336 -12.31 -14.93 -2.96
N ARG A 337 -13.16 -14.45 -2.05
CA ARG A 337 -12.84 -13.31 -1.17
C ARG A 337 -11.69 -13.64 -0.24
N ILE A 338 -11.70 -14.83 0.35
CA ILE A 338 -10.67 -15.27 1.30
C ILE A 338 -9.34 -15.50 0.58
N SER A 339 -9.34 -16.20 -0.55
CA SER A 339 -8.13 -16.42 -1.36
C SER A 339 -7.53 -15.09 -1.82
N HIS A 340 -8.35 -14.14 -2.24
CA HIS A 340 -7.89 -12.80 -2.63
C HIS A 340 -7.33 -12.00 -1.45
N ALA A 341 -8.02 -12.02 -0.29
CA ALA A 341 -7.55 -11.35 0.92
C ALA A 341 -6.22 -11.95 1.40
N LEU A 342 -6.08 -13.27 1.38
CA LEU A 342 -4.86 -13.98 1.73
C LEU A 342 -3.71 -13.64 0.77
N ALA A 343 -3.96 -13.66 -0.55
CA ALA A 343 -2.97 -13.27 -1.54
C ALA A 343 -2.48 -11.83 -1.32
N ARG A 344 -3.41 -10.90 -1.08
CA ARG A 344 -3.07 -9.50 -0.78
C ARG A 344 -2.24 -9.37 0.49
N TYR A 345 -2.65 -10.05 1.57
CA TYR A 345 -1.90 -10.07 2.83
C TYR A 345 -0.45 -10.53 2.63
N VAL A 346 -0.25 -11.65 1.93
CA VAL A 346 1.08 -12.20 1.65
C VAL A 346 1.95 -11.22 0.87
N VAL A 347 1.42 -10.63 -0.21
CA VAL A 347 2.15 -9.64 -1.03
C VAL A 347 2.52 -8.42 -0.20
N GLN A 348 1.59 -7.90 0.61
CA GLN A 348 1.81 -6.68 1.39
C GLN A 348 2.86 -6.87 2.48
N VAL A 349 2.79 -7.98 3.22
CA VAL A 349 3.75 -8.29 4.30
C VAL A 349 5.15 -8.57 3.74
N ASP A 350 5.28 -9.39 2.69
CA ASP A 350 6.59 -9.68 2.09
C ASP A 350 7.25 -8.43 1.49
N TRP A 351 6.48 -7.63 0.74
CA TRP A 351 6.98 -6.39 0.18
C TRP A 351 7.50 -5.46 1.28
N PHE A 352 6.75 -5.34 2.37
CA PHE A 352 7.11 -4.49 3.51
C PHE A 352 8.41 -4.98 4.17
N GLN A 353 8.53 -6.28 4.46
CA GLN A 353 9.74 -6.88 5.03
C GLN A 353 10.97 -6.65 4.13
N LYS A 354 10.85 -6.85 2.81
CA LYS A 354 11.99 -6.68 1.90
C LYS A 354 12.43 -5.22 1.74
N HIS A 355 11.49 -4.29 1.61
CA HIS A 355 11.81 -2.92 1.20
C HIS A 355 11.94 -1.93 2.36
N VAL A 356 11.26 -2.18 3.48
CA VAL A 356 11.31 -1.29 4.65
C VAL A 356 12.38 -1.78 5.62
N ARG A 357 12.34 -3.07 6.00
CA ARG A 357 13.32 -3.66 6.94
C ARG A 357 14.70 -3.83 6.33
N GLY A 358 14.78 -4.25 5.06
CA GLY A 358 16.05 -4.37 4.34
C GLY A 358 16.83 -3.05 4.29
N LYS A 359 16.15 -1.92 4.07
CA LYS A 359 16.79 -0.59 4.08
C LYS A 359 17.23 -0.16 5.48
N LEU A 360 16.45 -0.49 6.52
CA LEU A 360 16.83 -0.19 7.91
C LEU A 360 18.03 -1.02 8.37
N GLN A 361 18.11 -2.30 8.01
CA GLN A 361 19.22 -3.18 8.38
C GLN A 361 20.49 -2.94 7.55
N ALA A 362 20.37 -2.64 6.26
CA ALA A 362 21.53 -2.27 5.43
C ALA A 362 22.23 -1.00 5.97
N ASN A 363 21.46 -0.05 6.51
CA ASN A 363 22.02 1.14 7.16
C ASN A 363 22.68 0.84 8.52
N ILE A 364 22.41 -0.31 9.16
CA ILE A 364 23.03 -0.72 10.43
C ILE A 364 24.32 -1.53 10.19
N VAL A 365 24.42 -2.26 9.08
CA VAL A 365 25.57 -3.15 8.78
C VAL A 365 26.62 -2.47 7.88
N SER A 366 26.26 -1.38 7.21
CA SER A 366 27.19 -0.59 6.37
C SER A 366 27.90 0.54 7.12
N ASN A 367 27.60 0.68 8.42
CA ASN A 367 28.34 1.48 9.38
C ASN A 367 29.14 0.55 10.30
#